data_AF-A0A1G3ZB48-F1
#
_entry.id   AF-A0A1G3ZB48-F1
#
_cell.length_a   1.000
_cell.length_b   1.000
_cell.length_c   1.000
_cell.angle_alpha   90.00
_cell.angle_beta   90.00
_cell.angle_gamma   90.00
#
_symmetry.space_group_name_H-M   'P 1'
#
loop_
_entity.id
_entity.type
_entity.pdbx_description
1 polymer ?
#
loop_
_entity_poly.entity_id
_entity_poly.type
_entity_poly.pdbx_seq_one_letter_code
_entity_poly.pdbx_strand_id
1 'polypeptide(L)' 'MPSKLIAPKLEEQEPAKEHYDFMEQSSLLRECLAERQAISKLQKQESKRTGELQSLDQVIFDWILNYKPLWQAKRKDRC' A
#
# COMPACT_ATOMS: atom_id res chain seq x y z
N MET A 1 32.50 -39.55 -14.68
CA MET A 1 32.28 -38.24 -15.31
C MET A 1 31.40 -37.40 -14.38
N PRO A 2 31.89 -36.32 -13.76
CA PRO A 2 31.03 -35.51 -12.89
C PRO A 2 30.17 -34.58 -13.74
N SER A 3 28.86 -34.80 -13.71
CA SER A 3 27.86 -33.93 -14.33
C SER A 3 27.89 -32.56 -13.65
N LYS A 4 28.23 -31.52 -14.41
CA LYS A 4 28.11 -30.13 -13.98
C LYS A 4 26.62 -29.81 -13.84
N LEU A 5 26.14 -29.71 -12.60
CA LEU A 5 24.88 -29.05 -12.29
C LEU A 5 25.06 -27.55 -12.56
N ILE A 6 24.53 -27.08 -13.68
CA ILE A 6 24.35 -25.66 -13.93
C ILE A 6 23.16 -25.24 -13.07
N ALA A 7 23.43 -24.57 -11.96
CA ALA A 7 22.39 -23.89 -11.19
C ALA A 7 21.72 -22.85 -12.10
N PRO A 8 20.37 -22.80 -12.19
CA PRO A 8 19.72 -21.74 -12.93
C PRO A 8 20.01 -20.43 -12.19
N LYS A 9 20.66 -19.51 -12.90
CA LYS A 9 20.87 -18.15 -12.44
C LYS A 9 19.48 -17.52 -12.28
N LEU A 10 19.06 -17.24 -11.04
CA LEU A 10 17.91 -16.39 -10.80
C LEU A 10 18.26 -15.01 -11.38
N GLU A 11 17.80 -14.76 -12.60
CA GLU A 11 17.73 -13.42 -13.15
C GLU A 11 16.65 -12.69 -12.35
N GLU A 12 17.08 -11.79 -11.46
CA GLU A 12 16.24 -10.71 -10.96
C GLU A 12 15.78 -9.90 -12.19
N GLN A 13 14.62 -10.26 -12.72
CA GLN A 13 13.94 -9.47 -13.74
C GLN A 13 13.59 -8.14 -13.08
N GLU A 14 14.38 -7.09 -13.35
CA GLU A 14 13.92 -5.74 -13.09
C GLU A 14 12.60 -5.56 -13.83
N PRO A 15 11.52 -5.12 -13.15
CA PRO A 15 10.23 -4.98 -13.78
C PRO A 15 10.39 -3.98 -14.93
N ALA A 16 10.15 -4.45 -16.16
CA ALA A 16 10.28 -3.64 -17.37
C ALA A 16 9.49 -2.33 -17.19
N LYS A 17 10.05 -1.19 -17.60
CA LYS A 17 9.43 0.15 -17.43
C LYS A 17 7.96 0.21 -17.87
N GLU A 18 7.60 -0.54 -18.90
CA GLU A 18 6.22 -0.66 -19.42
C GLU A 18 5.22 -1.20 -18.38
N HIS A 19 5.67 -2.08 -17.48
CA HIS A 19 4.85 -2.57 -16.36
C HIS A 19 4.58 -1.49 -15.32
N TYR A 20 5.54 -0.58 -15.08
CA TYR A 20 5.37 0.54 -14.17
C TYR A 20 4.34 1.53 -14.71
N ASP A 21 4.46 1.88 -16.00
CA ASP A 21 3.53 2.79 -16.69
C ASP A 21 2.08 2.24 -16.69
N PHE A 22 1.92 0.93 -16.88
CA PHE A 22 0.60 0.27 -16.76
C PHE A 22 0.04 0.31 -15.33
N MET A 23 0.89 0.06 -14.32
CA MET A 23 0.48 0.11 -12.93
C MET A 23 0.07 1.52 -12.49
N GLU A 24 0.76 2.56 -12.96
CA GLU A 24 0.42 3.96 -12.70
C GLU A 24 -0.94 4.38 -13.26
N GLN A 25 -1.33 3.80 -14.41
CA GLN A 25 -2.65 4.01 -14.99
C GLN A 25 -3.76 3.24 -14.26
N SER A 26 -3.41 2.20 -13.51
CA SER A 26 -4.39 1.36 -12.82
C SER A 26 -5.20 2.14 -11.78
N SER A 27 -6.51 1.96 -11.80
CA SER A 27 -7.40 2.48 -10.75
C SER A 27 -7.06 1.89 -9.39
N LEU A 28 -6.69 0.60 -9.35
CA LEU A 28 -6.33 -0.11 -8.13
C LEU A 28 -5.11 0.51 -7.43
N LEU A 29 -4.02 0.79 -8.16
CA LEU A 29 -2.84 1.42 -7.54
C LEU A 29 -3.19 2.80 -6.98
N ARG A 30 -3.95 3.60 -7.73
CA ARG A 30 -4.40 4.92 -7.26
C ARG A 30 -5.24 4.82 -6.00
N GLU A 31 -6.14 3.85 -5.91
CA GLU A 31 -6.95 3.60 -4.72
C GLU A 31 -6.09 3.17 -3.52
N CYS A 32 -5.16 2.24 -3.72
CA CYS A 32 -4.21 1.81 -2.68
C CYS A 32 -3.35 2.97 -2.17
N LEU A 33 -2.85 3.83 -3.07
CA LEU A 33 -2.08 5.01 -2.70
C LEU A 33 -2.93 6.02 -1.94
N ALA A 34 -4.17 6.24 -2.36
CA ALA A 34 -5.11 7.11 -1.67
C ALA A 34 -5.45 6.59 -0.27
N GLU A 35 -5.64 5.27 -0.12
CA GLU A 35 -5.88 4.63 1.19
C GLU A 35 -4.67 4.80 2.11
N ARG A 36 -3.45 4.53 1.61
CA ARG A 36 -2.20 4.73 2.36
C ARG A 36 -2.05 6.17 2.85
N GLN A 37 -2.37 7.14 1.99
CA GLN A 37 -2.33 8.56 2.38
C GLN A 37 -3.39 8.89 3.44
N ALA A 38 -4.56 8.26 3.41
CA ALA A 38 -5.59 8.45 4.43
C ALA A 38 -5.16 7.91 5.79
N ILE A 39 -4.58 6.70 5.82
CA ILE A 39 -4.01 6.09 7.03
C ILE A 39 -2.90 6.97 7.61
N SER A 40 -1.97 7.45 6.77
CA SER A 40 -0.90 8.34 7.23
C SER A 40 -1.42 9.66 7.81
N LYS A 41 -2.49 10.23 7.23
CA LYS A 41 -3.14 11.42 7.78
C LYS A 41 -3.79 11.14 9.13
N LEU A 42 -4.46 10.00 9.29
CA LEU A 42 -5.03 9.56 10.56
C LEU A 42 -3.95 9.41 11.63
N GLN A 43 -2.85 8.70 11.33
CA GLN A 43 -1.72 8.55 12.25
C GLN A 43 -1.17 9.91 12.70
N LYS A 44 -0.98 10.85 11.77
CA LYS A 44 -0.51 12.20 12.08
C LYS A 44 -1.50 12.96 12.96
N GLN A 45 -2.80 12.84 12.70
CA GLN A 45 -3.83 13.51 13.48
C GLN A 45 -3.91 12.95 14.91
N GLU A 46 -3.90 11.62 15.04
CA GLU A 46 -3.93 10.97 16.35
C GLU A 46 -2.65 11.24 17.14
N SER A 47 -1.49 11.26 16.48
CA SER A 47 -0.23 11.61 17.15
C SER A 47 -0.23 13.05 17.66
N LYS A 48 -0.84 13.98 16.92
CA LYS A 48 -1.05 15.36 17.38
C LYS A 48 -2.01 15.44 18.56
N ARG A 49 -3.04 14.58 18.59
CA ARG A 49 -4.05 14.53 19.66
C ARG A 49 -3.48 13.98 20.96
N THR A 50 -2.68 12.91 20.88
CA THR A 50 -2.10 12.26 22.07
C THR A 50 -0.78 12.88 22.51
N GLY A 51 -0.12 13.66 21.65
CA GLY A 51 1.22 14.20 21.91
C GLY A 51 2.33 13.16 21.78
N GLU A 52 2.01 11.96 21.30
CA GLU A 52 2.93 10.82 21.14
C GLU A 52 2.81 10.23 19.74
N LEU A 53 3.90 9.68 19.20
CA LEU A 53 3.86 9.02 17.91
C LEU A 53 3.07 7.70 18.01
N GLN A 54 1.93 7.64 17.33
CA GLN A 54 1.12 6.44 17.26
C GLN A 54 1.82 5.34 16.46
N SER A 55 1.77 4.10 16.96
CA SER A 55 2.34 2.95 16.26
C SER A 55 1.52 2.63 15.02
N LEU A 56 2.20 2.19 13.95
CA LEU A 56 1.55 1.90 12.67
C LEU A 56 0.51 0.79 12.81
N ASP A 57 0.83 -0.27 13.56
CA ASP A 57 -0.06 -1.42 13.73
C ASP A 57 -1.39 -1.04 14.42
N GLN A 58 -1.32 -0.18 15.44
CA GLN A 58 -2.51 0.34 16.12
C GLN A 58 -3.37 1.17 15.17
N VAL A 59 -2.76 2.05 14.37
CA VAL A 59 -3.51 2.89 13.42
C VAL A 59 -4.10 2.06 12.28
N ILE A 60 -3.42 1.02 11.81
CA ILE A 60 -3.96 0.11 10.79
C ILE A 60 -5.16 -0.66 11.35
N PHE A 61 -5.04 -1.19 12.57
CA PHE A 61 -6.13 -1.91 13.21
C PHE A 61 -7.36 -1.01 13.38
N ASP A 62 -7.15 0.20 13.91
CA ASP A 62 -8.20 1.20 14.08
C ASP A 62 -8.80 1.65 12.73
N TRP A 63 -7.96 1.84 11.71
CA TRP A 63 -8.39 2.16 10.35
C TRP A 63 -9.35 1.13 9.79
N ILE A 64 -8.99 -0.15 9.86
CA ILE A 64 -9.78 -1.26 9.30
C ILE A 64 -11.14 -1.34 9.98
N LEU A 65 -11.18 -1.20 11.31
CA LEU A 65 -12.41 -1.34 12.08
C LEU A 65 -13.34 -0.13 11.97
N ASN A 66 -12.79 1.09 12.04
CA ASN A 66 -13.60 2.28 12.31
C ASN A 66 -13.70 3.26 11.14
N TYR A 67 -12.69 3.30 10.26
CA TYR A 67 -12.58 4.38 9.26
C TYR A 67 -12.72 3.90 7.81
N LYS A 68 -12.23 2.70 7.50
CA LYS A 68 -12.19 2.15 6.14
C LYS A 68 -13.59 2.06 5.49
N PRO A 69 -14.64 1.54 6.14
CA PRO A 69 -15.96 1.42 5.51
C PRO A 69 -16.53 2.79 5.10
N LEU A 70 -16.44 3.78 5.99
CA LEU A 70 -16.91 5.15 5.72
C LEU A 70 -16.06 5.85 4.67
N TRP A 71 -14.73 5.63 4.69
CA TRP A 71 -13.83 6.18 3.69
C TRP A 71 -14.11 5.63 2.29
N GLN A 72 -14.40 4.33 2.18
CA GLN A 72 -14.80 3.70 0.92
C GLN A 72 -16.16 4.23 0.44
N ALA A 73 -17.17 4.34 1.33
CA ALA A 73 -18.49 4.86 0.98
C ALA A 73 -18.42 6.27 0.37
N LYS A 74 -17.69 7.20 1.01
CA LYS A 74 -17.48 8.58 0.52
C LYS A 74 -16.76 8.70 -0.84
N ARG A 75 -16.19 7.61 -1.34
CA ARG A 75 -15.52 7.56 -2.64
C ARG A 75 -16.36 6.84 -3.69
N LYS A 76 -17.18 5.86 -3.29
CA LYS A 76 -18.19 5.24 -4.17
C LYS A 76 -19.26 6.24 -4.59
N ASP A 77 -19.65 7.16 -3.70
CA ASP A 77 -20.60 8.25 -4.01
C ASP A 77 -20.07 9.31 -5.00
N ARG A 78 -18.83 9.15 -5.51
CA ARG A 78 -18.24 10.05 -6.53
C ARG A 78 -18.38 9.49 -7.95
N CYS A 79 -19.09 8.38 -8.13
CA CYS A 79 -19.46 7.81 -9.42
C CYS A 79 -20.89 8.17 -9.79
#